data_AF-X1PNG8-F1
#
_entry.id   AF-X1PNG8-F1
#
_cell.length_a   1.000
_cell.length_b   1.000
_cell.length_c   1.000
_cell.angle_alpha   90.00
_cell.angle_beta   90.00
_cell.angle_gamma   90.00
#
_symmetry.space_group_name_H-M   'P 1'
#
loop_
_entity.id
_entity.type
_entity.pdbx_description
1 polymer ?
#
loop_
_entity_poly.entity_id
_entity_poly.type
_entity_poly.pdbx_seq_one_letter_code
_entity_poly.pdbx_strand_id
1 'polypeptide(L)'
;GINVPITVLSVEEALKLIDEGKLKWPVVVKHRKGSASMNITYCQNKKRLRSVFETCPFPMIQEFVDGDEYGYDLFSDFDYRPISVFCKKKIRIRAGVADQAISTDNPQLIELGLKIARNLQIFGPTDLDVLISPQGPKLLEINPRFGGGYPCSHLAGANFPAKLIAIRNGQKLTADIGSCPAGVVMLKQDEIISHNCNNFKSI
;
A
#
# COMPACT_ATOMS: atom_id res chain seq x y z
N GLY A 1 -6.55 15.88 -5.22
CA GLY A 1 -5.41 16.62 -4.64
C GLY A 1 -4.29 15.72 -4.09
N ILE A 2 -4.17 14.48 -4.59
CA ILE A 2 -3.09 13.53 -4.29
C ILE A 2 -2.59 13.07 -5.65
N ASN A 3 -1.27 13.11 -5.87
CA ASN A 3 -0.70 12.68 -7.13
C ASN A 3 -0.72 11.15 -7.22
N VAL A 4 -1.01 10.64 -8.42
CA VAL A 4 -0.95 9.21 -8.74
C VAL A 4 -0.06 9.02 -9.97
N PRO A 5 0.52 7.84 -10.17
CA PRO A 5 1.25 7.55 -11.40
C PRO A 5 0.32 7.65 -12.63
N ILE A 6 0.83 8.19 -13.74
CA ILE A 6 0.06 8.22 -15.00
C ILE A 6 -0.36 6.80 -15.34
N THR A 7 -1.64 6.61 -15.62
CA THR A 7 -2.23 5.28 -15.76
C THR A 7 -3.20 5.29 -16.94
N VAL A 8 -3.05 4.33 -17.85
CA VAL A 8 -3.87 4.19 -19.06
C VAL A 8 -4.32 2.75 -19.27
N LEU A 9 -5.36 2.57 -20.08
CA LEU A 9 -6.01 1.28 -20.31
C LEU A 9 -5.79 0.73 -21.72
N SER A 10 -4.97 1.39 -22.55
CA SER A 10 -4.64 0.91 -23.89
C SER A 10 -3.17 1.16 -24.23
N VAL A 11 -2.61 0.29 -25.08
CA VAL A 11 -1.24 0.44 -25.57
C VAL A 11 -1.12 1.70 -26.42
N GLU A 12 -2.13 2.02 -27.21
CA GLU A 12 -2.16 3.15 -28.12
C GLU A 12 -2.07 4.48 -27.36
N GLU A 13 -2.82 4.61 -26.26
CA GLU A 13 -2.75 5.78 -25.38
C GLU A 13 -1.38 5.88 -24.68
N ALA A 14 -0.84 4.74 -24.20
CA ALA A 14 0.49 4.72 -23.59
C ALA A 14 1.57 5.19 -24.58
N LEU A 15 1.55 4.69 -25.83
CA LEU A 15 2.50 5.09 -26.87
C LEU A 15 2.36 6.56 -27.24
N LYS A 16 1.13 7.07 -27.35
CA LYS A 16 0.89 8.50 -27.58
C LYS A 16 1.51 9.36 -26.47
N LEU A 17 1.31 9.01 -25.19
CA LEU A 17 1.90 9.75 -24.07
C LEU A 17 3.43 9.65 -24.04
N ILE A 18 4.00 8.54 -24.51
CA ILE A 18 5.45 8.37 -24.67
C ILE A 18 5.99 9.28 -25.77
N ASP A 19 5.32 9.33 -26.92
CA ASP A 19 5.71 10.21 -28.05
C ASP A 19 5.59 11.69 -27.67
N GLU A 20 4.62 12.05 -26.83
CA GLU A 20 4.45 13.40 -26.25
C GLU A 20 5.44 13.70 -25.10
N GLY A 21 6.26 12.74 -24.68
CA GLY A 21 7.22 12.89 -23.58
C GLY A 21 6.59 12.97 -22.17
N LYS A 22 5.29 12.70 -22.05
CA LYS A 22 4.55 12.69 -20.78
C LYS A 22 4.70 11.39 -20.00
N LEU A 23 4.93 10.28 -20.70
CA LEU A 23 5.24 8.97 -20.13
C LEU A 23 6.62 8.55 -20.62
N LYS A 24 7.37 7.81 -19.80
CA LYS A 24 8.73 7.36 -20.15
C LYS A 24 8.86 5.86 -19.97
N TRP A 25 9.81 5.25 -20.69
CA TRP A 25 10.21 3.88 -20.44
C TRP A 25 11.09 3.78 -19.18
N PRO A 26 11.05 2.67 -18.43
CA PRO A 26 10.07 1.60 -18.56
C PRO A 26 8.65 2.03 -18.15
N VAL A 27 7.65 1.32 -18.64
CA VAL A 27 6.27 1.37 -18.11
C VAL A 27 5.96 0.07 -17.38
N VAL A 28 5.00 0.11 -16.46
CA VAL A 28 4.57 -1.03 -15.66
C VAL A 28 3.25 -1.56 -16.20
N VAL A 29 3.19 -2.84 -16.57
CA VAL A 29 1.93 -3.54 -16.85
C VAL A 29 1.55 -4.35 -15.62
N LYS A 30 0.32 -4.15 -15.13
CA LYS A 30 -0.23 -4.90 -13.99
C LYS A 30 -1.71 -5.19 -14.20
N HIS A 31 -2.26 -6.11 -13.40
CA HIS A 31 -3.71 -6.37 -13.40
C HIS A 31 -4.46 -5.17 -12.82
N ARG A 32 -5.60 -4.82 -13.40
CA ARG A 32 -6.49 -3.78 -12.86
C ARG A 32 -7.14 -4.18 -11.53
N LYS A 33 -7.35 -5.48 -11.33
CA LYS A 33 -7.85 -6.07 -10.08
C LYS A 33 -6.83 -7.08 -9.60
N GLY A 34 -6.20 -6.81 -8.47
CA GLY A 34 -5.13 -7.66 -7.96
C GLY A 34 -4.83 -7.40 -6.49
N SER A 35 -3.92 -8.22 -5.96
CA SER A 35 -3.34 -8.09 -4.64
C SER A 35 -1.90 -8.60 -4.66
N ALA A 36 -1.12 -8.24 -3.64
CA ALA A 36 0.24 -8.74 -3.42
C ALA A 36 1.18 -8.56 -4.62
N SER A 37 1.05 -7.45 -5.36
CA SER A 37 1.93 -7.12 -6.50
C SER A 37 2.14 -8.27 -7.50
N MET A 38 1.18 -9.20 -7.60
CA MET A 38 1.31 -10.34 -8.51
C MET A 38 1.21 -9.85 -9.96
N ASN A 39 2.04 -10.44 -10.83
CA ASN A 39 2.05 -10.18 -12.28
C ASN A 39 2.41 -8.74 -12.68
N ILE A 40 3.19 -8.03 -11.87
CA ILE A 40 3.78 -6.75 -12.28
C ILE A 40 4.93 -7.01 -13.26
N THR A 41 4.83 -6.42 -14.45
CA THR A 41 5.87 -6.54 -15.48
C THR A 41 6.36 -5.18 -15.95
N TYR A 42 7.67 -4.96 -15.90
CA TYR A 42 8.32 -3.77 -16.44
C TYR A 42 8.59 -3.94 -17.93
N CYS A 43 8.00 -3.09 -18.75
CA CYS A 43 8.17 -3.06 -20.19
C CYS A 43 9.12 -1.93 -20.58
N GLN A 44 10.24 -2.27 -21.21
CA GLN A 44 11.29 -1.32 -21.61
C GLN A 44 11.10 -0.75 -23.02
N ASN A 45 10.17 -1.32 -23.80
CA ASN A 45 9.93 -0.93 -25.19
C ASN A 45 8.56 -1.39 -25.68
N LYS A 46 8.15 -0.86 -26.84
CA LYS A 46 6.87 -1.13 -27.50
C LYS A 46 6.61 -2.61 -27.76
N LYS A 47 7.62 -3.38 -28.19
CA LYS A 47 7.47 -4.82 -28.48
C LYS A 47 7.09 -5.59 -27.23
N ARG A 48 7.81 -5.36 -26.12
CA ARG A 48 7.51 -5.99 -24.83
C ARG A 48 6.16 -5.54 -24.28
N LEU A 49 5.84 -4.24 -24.38
CA LEU A 49 4.56 -3.70 -23.93
C LEU A 49 3.38 -4.42 -24.59
N ARG A 50 3.37 -4.53 -25.93
CA ARG A 50 2.28 -5.21 -26.66
C ARG A 50 2.12 -6.67 -26.23
N SER A 51 3.23 -7.42 -26.22
CA SER A 51 3.22 -8.85 -25.87
C SER A 51 2.73 -9.12 -24.44
N VAL A 52 3.15 -8.30 -23.48
CA VAL A 52 2.73 -8.46 -22.08
C VAL A 52 1.27 -8.02 -21.91
N PHE A 53 0.87 -6.92 -22.54
CA PHE A 53 -0.49 -6.40 -22.45
C PHE A 53 -1.52 -7.39 -23.03
N GLU A 54 -1.19 -8.08 -24.13
CA GLU A 54 -2.05 -9.10 -24.76
C GLU A 54 -2.27 -10.33 -23.88
N THR A 55 -1.27 -10.73 -23.10
CA THR A 55 -1.30 -11.95 -22.28
C THR A 55 -1.74 -11.71 -20.83
N CYS A 56 -1.71 -10.46 -20.38
CA CYS A 56 -2.12 -10.05 -19.04
C CYS A 56 -3.65 -9.90 -18.94
N PRO A 57 -4.35 -10.64 -18.05
CA PRO A 57 -5.78 -10.45 -17.82
C PRO A 57 -6.10 -9.06 -17.25
N PHE A 58 -7.10 -8.38 -17.84
CA PHE A 58 -7.54 -7.04 -17.42
C PHE A 58 -6.38 -6.06 -17.19
N PRO A 59 -5.51 -5.84 -18.19
CA PRO A 59 -4.26 -5.13 -18.00
C PRO A 59 -4.50 -3.63 -17.83
N MET A 60 -3.62 -2.99 -17.06
CA MET A 60 -3.43 -1.56 -17.03
C MET A 60 -1.95 -1.23 -17.22
N ILE A 61 -1.67 -0.09 -17.83
CA ILE A 61 -0.32 0.42 -18.04
C ILE A 61 -0.13 1.62 -17.12
N GLN A 62 0.93 1.62 -16.34
CA GLN A 62 1.21 2.62 -15.33
C GLN A 62 2.64 3.14 -15.48
N GLU A 63 2.83 4.42 -15.18
CA GLU A 63 4.14 5.06 -15.07
C GLU A 63 5.03 4.32 -14.08
N PHE A 64 6.29 4.08 -14.48
CA PHE A 64 7.32 3.66 -13.56
C PHE A 64 7.77 4.84 -12.71
N VAL A 65 7.68 4.70 -11.40
CA VAL A 65 8.13 5.71 -10.43
C VAL A 65 9.35 5.17 -9.72
N ASP A 66 10.50 5.79 -9.96
CA ASP A 66 11.75 5.47 -9.28
C ASP A 66 11.81 6.18 -7.93
N GLY A 67 11.45 5.47 -6.87
CA GLY A 67 11.34 6.03 -5.54
C GLY A 67 11.23 4.97 -4.45
N ASP A 68 11.40 5.41 -3.21
CA ASP A 68 11.25 4.55 -2.04
C ASP A 68 9.77 4.24 -1.79
N GLU A 69 9.46 2.98 -1.51
CA GLU A 69 8.10 2.56 -1.20
C GLU A 69 7.80 2.68 0.30
N TYR A 70 6.75 3.42 0.62
CA TYR A 70 6.23 3.61 1.96
C TYR A 70 4.84 3.01 2.07
N GLY A 71 4.65 2.17 3.08
CA GLY A 71 3.34 1.65 3.45
C GLY A 71 2.72 2.52 4.55
N TYR A 72 1.45 2.86 4.40
CA TYR A 72 0.68 3.57 5.43
C TYR A 72 -0.39 2.66 6.00
N ASP A 73 -0.48 2.59 7.32
CA ASP A 73 -1.64 2.06 8.01
C ASP A 73 -2.42 3.23 8.62
N LEU A 74 -3.59 3.47 8.06
CA LEU A 74 -4.53 4.50 8.51
C LEU A 74 -5.66 3.87 9.31
N PHE A 75 -6.26 4.65 10.21
CA PHE A 75 -7.50 4.26 10.89
C PHE A 75 -8.42 5.47 11.02
N SER A 76 -9.69 5.32 10.64
CA SER A 76 -10.72 6.33 10.87
C SER A 76 -11.91 5.75 11.61
N ASP A 77 -12.62 6.58 12.39
CA ASP A 77 -13.86 6.19 13.07
C ASP A 77 -15.09 6.27 12.14
N PHE A 78 -16.30 6.03 12.69
CA PHE A 78 -17.56 6.02 11.93
C PHE A 78 -17.94 7.39 11.34
N ASP A 79 -17.39 8.47 11.88
CA ASP A 79 -17.57 9.84 11.35
C ASP A 79 -16.52 10.16 10.27
N TYR A 80 -15.76 9.14 9.83
CA TYR A 80 -14.63 9.25 8.92
C TYR A 80 -13.53 10.18 9.42
N ARG A 81 -13.49 10.45 10.74
CA ARG A 81 -12.44 11.25 11.36
C ARG A 81 -11.17 10.39 11.44
N PRO A 82 -10.04 10.85 10.88
CA PRO A 82 -8.78 10.14 11.03
C PRO A 82 -8.37 10.07 12.51
N ILE A 83 -8.13 8.86 12.99
CA ILE A 83 -7.68 8.57 14.35
C ILE A 83 -6.17 8.34 14.35
N SER A 84 -5.66 7.62 13.35
CA SER A 84 -4.27 7.16 13.33
C SER A 84 -3.66 7.26 11.94
N VAL A 85 -2.37 7.61 11.92
CA VAL A 85 -1.52 7.54 10.74
C VAL A 85 -0.20 6.90 11.17
N PHE A 86 0.06 5.69 10.69
CA PHE A 86 1.32 5.00 10.88
C PHE A 86 2.00 4.83 9.52
N CYS A 87 3.27 5.18 9.45
CA CYS A 87 4.05 5.15 8.22
C CYS A 87 5.32 4.31 8.43
N LYS A 88 5.67 3.53 7.41
CA LYS A 88 6.84 2.68 7.42
C LYS A 88 7.48 2.63 6.03
N LYS A 89 8.81 2.72 5.98
CA LYS A 89 9.57 2.45 4.76
C LYS A 89 9.64 0.93 4.57
N LYS A 90 9.27 0.44 3.38
CA LYS A 90 9.44 -0.97 3.02
C LYS A 90 10.91 -1.18 2.63
N ILE A 91 11.66 -1.92 3.45
CA ILE A 91 13.08 -2.21 3.21
C ILE A 91 13.24 -3.39 2.26
N ARG A 92 12.39 -4.41 2.42
CA ARG A 92 12.38 -5.59 1.57
C ARG A 92 10.96 -6.06 1.34
N ILE A 93 10.68 -6.43 0.10
CA ILE A 93 9.41 -7.00 -0.33
C ILE A 93 9.64 -8.46 -0.72
N ARG A 94 8.82 -9.37 -0.20
CA ARG A 94 8.80 -10.80 -0.55
C ARG A 94 7.38 -11.17 -0.91
N ALA A 95 7.18 -11.76 -2.10
CA ALA A 95 5.86 -12.11 -2.62
C ALA A 95 4.85 -10.93 -2.57
N GLY A 96 5.32 -9.73 -2.87
CA GLY A 96 4.50 -8.50 -2.90
C GLY A 96 3.95 -8.03 -1.57
N VAL A 97 4.48 -8.54 -0.46
CA VAL A 97 4.20 -8.04 0.89
C VAL A 97 5.51 -7.55 1.51
N ALA A 98 5.43 -6.52 2.35
CA ALA A 98 6.56 -6.09 3.16
C ALA A 98 7.06 -7.26 4.04
N ASP A 99 8.29 -7.68 3.78
CA ASP A 99 9.05 -8.71 4.50
C ASP A 99 9.85 -8.06 5.63
N GLN A 100 10.42 -6.88 5.33
CA GLN A 100 11.12 -6.02 6.26
C GLN A 100 10.64 -4.58 6.12
N ALA A 101 10.34 -3.93 7.24
CA ALA A 101 9.91 -2.54 7.25
C ALA A 101 10.43 -1.83 8.50
N ILE A 102 10.62 -0.52 8.40
CA ILE A 102 11.03 0.34 9.50
C ILE A 102 10.05 1.52 9.61
N SER A 103 9.52 1.75 10.82
CA SER A 103 8.62 2.87 11.08
C SER A 103 9.35 4.21 10.99
N THR A 104 8.62 5.26 10.67
CA THR A 104 9.13 6.64 10.61
C THR A 104 8.15 7.60 11.27
N ASP A 105 8.70 8.57 11.99
CA ASP A 105 7.98 9.69 12.60
C ASP A 105 8.04 10.96 11.74
N ASN A 106 8.51 10.86 10.48
CA ASN A 106 8.70 12.02 9.62
C ASN A 106 7.38 12.82 9.48
N PRO A 107 7.31 14.07 9.98
CA PRO A 107 6.08 14.84 10.03
C PRO A 107 5.44 15.06 8.65
N GLN A 108 6.24 15.18 7.59
CA GLN A 108 5.74 15.38 6.23
C GLN A 108 5.03 14.13 5.70
N LEU A 109 5.53 12.94 6.03
CA LEU A 109 4.90 11.67 5.67
C LEU A 109 3.61 11.46 6.48
N ILE A 110 3.64 11.76 7.78
CA ILE A 110 2.43 11.69 8.62
C ILE A 110 1.34 12.64 8.10
N GLU A 111 1.69 13.89 7.75
CA GLU A 111 0.73 14.84 7.19
C GLU A 111 0.19 14.38 5.82
N LEU A 112 1.03 13.76 4.98
CA LEU A 112 0.58 13.15 3.73
C LEU A 112 -0.47 12.06 3.99
N GLY A 113 -0.21 11.15 4.93
CA GLY A 113 -1.17 10.11 5.32
C GLY A 113 -2.48 10.70 5.87
N LEU A 114 -2.40 11.74 6.69
CA LEU A 114 -3.56 12.46 7.21
C LEU A 114 -4.39 13.11 6.10
N LYS A 115 -3.71 13.78 5.15
CA LYS A 115 -4.34 14.37 3.97
C LYS A 115 -5.04 13.29 3.13
N ILE A 116 -4.43 12.12 2.97
CA ILE A 116 -5.06 11.01 2.23
C ILE A 116 -6.30 10.52 2.99
N ALA A 117 -6.20 10.26 4.30
CA ALA A 117 -7.30 9.80 5.14
C ALA A 117 -8.53 10.73 5.05
N ARG A 118 -8.31 12.05 5.16
CA ARG A 118 -9.37 13.08 5.07
C ARG A 118 -10.08 13.07 3.71
N ASN A 119 -9.35 12.81 2.63
CA ASN A 119 -9.92 12.79 1.28
C ASN A 119 -10.65 11.48 0.96
N LEU A 120 -10.20 10.35 1.52
CA LEU A 120 -10.80 9.05 1.23
C LEU A 120 -12.08 8.78 2.01
N GLN A 121 -12.20 9.32 3.22
CA GLN A 121 -13.35 9.12 4.10
C GLN A 121 -13.73 7.62 4.24
N ILE A 122 -12.73 6.79 4.53
CA ILE A 122 -12.90 5.35 4.72
C ILE A 122 -12.93 5.04 6.21
N PHE A 123 -13.94 4.28 6.64
CA PHE A 123 -14.05 3.75 8.00
C PHE A 123 -13.06 2.60 8.24
N GLY A 124 -12.47 2.57 9.44
CA GLY A 124 -11.66 1.47 9.92
C GLY A 124 -10.23 1.44 9.35
N PRO A 125 -9.54 0.29 9.43
CA PRO A 125 -8.16 0.16 8.98
C PRO A 125 -8.06 0.27 7.46
N THR A 126 -7.14 1.10 6.97
CA THR A 126 -6.85 1.27 5.54
C THR A 126 -5.35 1.23 5.30
N ASP A 127 -4.92 0.32 4.44
CA ASP A 127 -3.54 0.14 3.99
C ASP A 127 -3.32 0.88 2.67
N LEU A 128 -2.25 1.68 2.59
CA LEU A 128 -1.89 2.41 1.37
C LEU A 128 -0.44 2.15 1.00
N ASP A 129 -0.17 2.15 -0.30
CA ASP A 129 1.18 2.15 -0.83
C ASP A 129 1.47 3.45 -1.56
N VAL A 130 2.57 4.11 -1.18
CA VAL A 130 3.01 5.39 -1.74
C VAL A 130 4.46 5.28 -2.13
N LEU A 131 4.77 5.68 -3.36
CA LEU A 131 6.16 5.85 -3.82
C LEU A 131 6.60 7.29 -3.59
N ILE A 132 7.77 7.46 -2.97
CA ILE A 132 8.37 8.76 -2.67
C ILE A 132 9.61 8.92 -3.55
N SER A 133 9.55 9.81 -4.53
CA SER A 133 10.67 10.15 -5.41
C SER A 133 11.06 11.63 -5.25
N PRO A 134 12.16 12.10 -5.87
CA PRO A 134 12.51 13.52 -5.89
C PRO A 134 11.43 14.44 -6.49
N GLN A 135 10.52 13.90 -7.32
CA GLN A 135 9.38 14.63 -7.90
C GLN A 135 8.17 14.69 -6.95
N GLY A 136 8.25 14.06 -5.78
CA GLY A 136 7.22 14.05 -4.76
C GLY A 136 6.49 12.70 -4.63
N PRO A 137 5.50 12.62 -3.71
CA PRO A 137 4.77 11.40 -3.43
C PRO A 137 3.77 11.04 -4.54
N LYS A 138 3.66 9.74 -4.85
CA LYS A 138 2.64 9.18 -5.73
C LYS A 138 1.93 8.02 -5.04
N LEU A 139 0.61 8.15 -4.85
CA LEU A 139 -0.24 7.11 -4.28
C LEU A 139 -0.44 5.99 -5.32
N LEU A 140 0.00 4.78 -4.98
CA LEU A 140 0.00 3.62 -5.85
C LEU A 140 -1.27 2.78 -5.67
N GLU A 141 -1.59 2.44 -4.42
CA GLU A 141 -2.70 1.55 -4.06
C GLU A 141 -3.40 1.98 -2.78
N ILE A 142 -4.68 1.63 -2.68
CA ILE A 142 -5.54 1.85 -1.53
C ILE A 142 -6.26 0.54 -1.24
N ASN A 143 -6.09 0.01 -0.04
CA ASN A 143 -6.69 -1.23 0.43
C ASN A 143 -7.51 -0.93 1.70
N PRO A 144 -8.85 -0.83 1.63
CA PRO A 144 -9.71 -0.54 2.79
C PRO A 144 -9.84 -1.76 3.72
N ARG A 145 -8.71 -2.23 4.24
CA ARG A 145 -8.52 -3.38 5.12
C ARG A 145 -7.15 -3.30 5.79
N PHE A 146 -6.86 -4.26 6.67
CA PHE A 146 -5.51 -4.49 7.14
C PHE A 146 -4.55 -4.81 5.99
N GLY A 147 -3.40 -4.15 5.99
CA GLY A 147 -2.27 -4.44 5.12
C GLY A 147 -1.44 -5.59 5.63
N GLY A 148 -0.73 -6.28 4.73
CA GLY A 148 0.20 -7.34 5.14
C GLY A 148 1.39 -6.80 5.97
N GLY A 149 1.66 -5.49 5.89
CA GLY A 149 2.66 -4.81 6.71
C GLY A 149 2.16 -4.30 8.08
N TYR A 150 0.86 -4.47 8.40
CA TYR A 150 0.26 -3.98 9.64
C TYR A 150 1.00 -4.40 10.92
N PRO A 151 1.59 -5.62 11.04
CA PRO A 151 2.33 -5.99 12.25
C PRO A 151 3.43 -5.00 12.65
N CYS A 152 4.08 -4.34 11.69
CA CYS A 152 5.05 -3.27 11.97
C CYS A 152 4.40 -2.09 12.70
N SER A 153 3.25 -1.62 12.22
CA SER A 153 2.49 -0.54 12.86
C SER A 153 1.92 -0.97 14.21
N HIS A 154 1.52 -2.24 14.35
CA HIS A 154 1.09 -2.78 15.64
C HIS A 154 2.22 -2.74 16.68
N LEU A 155 3.42 -3.20 16.31
CA LEU A 155 4.62 -3.13 17.15
C LEU A 155 5.01 -1.68 17.47
N ALA A 156 4.72 -0.74 16.57
CA ALA A 156 4.91 0.69 16.77
C ALA A 156 3.82 1.35 17.66
N GLY A 157 2.85 0.60 18.17
CA GLY A 157 1.83 1.08 19.10
C GLY A 157 0.45 1.37 18.48
N ALA A 158 0.25 1.08 17.19
CA ALA A 158 -1.00 1.45 16.50
C ALA A 158 -2.25 0.74 17.05
N ASN A 159 -2.16 -0.51 17.49
CA ASN A 159 -3.25 -1.31 18.09
C ASN A 159 -4.68 -1.05 17.52
N PHE A 160 -4.84 -1.17 16.20
CA PHE A 160 -6.11 -1.03 15.50
C PHE A 160 -7.17 -2.07 15.91
N PRO A 161 -6.82 -3.34 16.24
CA PRO A 161 -7.79 -4.27 16.80
C PRO A 161 -8.46 -3.74 18.08
N ALA A 162 -7.68 -3.18 19.02
CA ALA A 162 -8.26 -2.57 20.22
C ALA A 162 -9.17 -1.38 19.90
N LYS A 163 -8.81 -0.57 18.90
CA LYS A 163 -9.66 0.54 18.42
C LYS A 163 -11.00 0.05 17.86
N LEU A 164 -11.00 -1.04 17.09
CA LEU A 164 -12.24 -1.67 16.59
C LEU A 164 -13.12 -2.19 17.74
N ILE A 165 -12.51 -2.84 18.74
CA ILE A 165 -13.22 -3.32 19.93
C ILE A 165 -13.83 -2.14 20.72
N ALA A 166 -13.05 -1.08 20.93
CA ALA A 166 -13.50 0.14 21.60
C ALA A 166 -14.70 0.77 20.88
N ILE A 167 -14.61 0.94 19.55
CA ILE A 167 -15.72 1.42 18.72
C ILE A 167 -16.95 0.51 18.86
N ARG A 168 -16.77 -0.81 18.78
CA ARG A 168 -17.87 -1.77 18.92
C ARG A 168 -18.59 -1.65 20.27
N ASN A 169 -17.87 -1.27 21.31
CA ASN A 169 -18.38 -1.03 22.66
C ASN A 169 -18.91 0.40 22.88
N GLY A 170 -19.03 1.21 21.82
CA GLY A 170 -19.55 2.58 21.90
C GLY A 170 -18.56 3.59 22.50
N GLN A 171 -17.27 3.24 22.60
CA GLN A 171 -16.25 4.14 23.13
C GLN A 171 -15.78 5.12 22.05
N LYS A 172 -15.54 6.37 22.48
CA LYS A 172 -14.91 7.38 21.63
C LYS A 172 -13.40 7.18 21.59
N LEU A 173 -12.83 7.17 20.39
CA LEU A 173 -11.39 7.08 20.20
C LEU A 173 -10.75 8.47 20.34
N THR A 174 -9.61 8.50 21.05
CA THR A 174 -8.69 9.65 21.02
C THR A 174 -7.76 9.48 19.82
N ALA A 175 -7.53 10.55 19.07
CA ALA A 175 -6.61 10.52 17.94
C ALA A 175 -5.17 10.41 18.44
N ASP A 176 -4.38 9.58 17.79
CA ASP A 176 -2.96 9.34 18.06
C ASP A 176 -2.09 9.65 16.82
N ILE A 177 -2.56 10.53 15.95
CA ILE A 177 -1.80 11.02 14.80
C ILE A 177 -0.50 11.67 15.29
N GLY A 178 0.62 11.25 14.72
CA GLY A 178 1.96 11.71 15.12
C GLY A 178 2.57 10.94 16.29
N SER A 179 1.88 9.92 16.83
CA SER A 179 2.44 9.07 17.89
C SER A 179 3.33 7.93 17.37
N CYS A 180 3.52 7.82 16.05
CA CYS A 180 4.31 6.75 15.44
C CYS A 180 5.79 6.95 15.77
N PRO A 181 6.44 6.07 16.56
CA PRO A 181 7.86 6.19 16.83
C PRO A 181 8.68 5.87 15.57
N ALA A 182 9.80 6.55 15.36
CA ALA A 182 10.78 6.14 14.36
C ALA A 182 11.57 4.90 14.81
N GLY A 183 11.98 4.09 13.85
CA GLY A 183 12.99 3.05 14.07
C GLY A 183 12.46 1.70 14.57
N VAL A 184 11.14 1.50 14.66
CA VAL A 184 10.57 0.18 14.94
C VAL A 184 10.71 -0.69 13.70
N VAL A 185 11.54 -1.72 13.81
CA VAL A 185 11.82 -2.65 12.70
C VAL A 185 10.95 -3.90 12.83
N MET A 186 10.27 -4.25 11.75
CA MET A 186 9.61 -5.54 11.59
C MET A 186 10.44 -6.43 10.67
N LEU A 187 10.70 -7.66 11.11
CA LEU A 187 11.28 -8.74 10.31
C LEU A 187 10.32 -9.93 10.37
N LYS A 188 9.87 -10.42 9.22
CA LYS A 188 9.04 -11.63 9.17
C LYS A 188 9.90 -12.89 9.11
N GLN A 189 9.42 -13.94 9.75
CA GLN A 189 9.96 -15.28 9.65
C GLN A 189 8.83 -16.28 9.44
N ASP A 190 9.14 -17.37 8.74
CA ASP A 190 8.24 -18.50 8.56
C ASP A 190 8.43 -19.46 9.75
N GLU A 191 7.34 -19.82 10.43
CA GLU A 191 7.33 -20.79 11.54
C GLU A 191 6.50 -22.01 11.15
N ILE A 192 7.04 -23.21 11.35
CA ILE A 192 6.33 -24.47 11.11
C ILE A 192 5.65 -24.88 12.41
N ILE A 193 4.31 -24.86 12.42
CA ILE A 193 3.50 -25.31 13.55
C ILE A 193 2.93 -26.69 13.20
N SER A 194 3.18 -27.68 14.07
CA SER A 194 2.68 -29.06 13.90
C SER A 194 1.70 -29.41 15.02
N HIS A 195 0.55 -29.96 14.64
CA HIS A 195 -0.42 -30.54 15.56
C HIS A 195 -0.69 -31.99 15.16
N ASN A 196 -0.78 -32.89 16.14
CA ASN A 196 -1.18 -34.27 15.89
C ASN A 196 -2.70 -34.30 15.69
N CYS A 197 -3.14 -34.40 14.43
CA CYS A 197 -4.51 -34.22 14.01
C CYS A 197 -5.31 -35.53 13.93
N ASN A 198 -5.11 -36.48 14.86
CA ASN A 198 -5.85 -37.75 14.89
C ASN A 198 -7.38 -37.60 15.07
N ASN A 199 -7.87 -36.39 15.41
CA ASN A 199 -9.30 -36.07 15.52
C ASN A 199 -9.66 -34.72 14.85
N PHE A 200 -9.06 -34.40 13.69
CA PHE A 200 -9.48 -33.23 12.91
C PHE A 200 -10.89 -33.46 12.35
N LYS A 201 -11.92 -33.05 13.09
CA LYS A 201 -13.23 -32.82 12.50
C LYS A 201 -13.13 -31.50 11.74
N SER A 202 -13.40 -31.51 10.44
CA SER A 202 -13.57 -30.31 9.63
C SER A 202 -14.53 -29.36 10.33
N ILE A 203 -14.09 -28.12 10.58
CA ILE A 203 -14.94 -27.01 11.06
C ILE A 203 -15.74 -26.49 9.88
#